data_AF-A0A061RHR8-F1
#
_entry.id   AF-A0A061RHR8-F1
#
_cell.length_a   1.000
_cell.length_b   1.000
_cell.length_c   1.000
_cell.angle_alpha   90.00
_cell.angle_beta   90.00
_cell.angle_gamma   90.00
#
_symmetry.space_group_name_H-M   'P 1'
#
loop_
_entity.id
_entity.type
_entity.pdbx_description
1 polymer ?
#
loop_
_entity_poly.entity_id
_entity_poly.type
_entity_poly.pdbx_seq_one_letter_code
_entity_poly.pdbx_strand_id
1 'polypeptide(L)'
;FRRRILALTAGLSRLAADLRDYGMPPPELIRLASFHRKLSLTVEGVLTIKDYRTPQGPRSIARIDVLLMFAVFGVYFAWAGEQVGSPAFGAVLAVGCAQVLGTVVQIGAQLEDPFNAGTSRDQINVVRDVNEVIRAIENDGEEDAAVHIDTGLVEELFETTISRDISGTHLMLPK
;
A
#
# COMPACT_ATOMS: atom_id res chain seq x y z
N PHE A 1 10.28 7.15 0.80
CA PHE A 1 9.35 6.28 0.05
C PHE A 1 8.59 7.04 -1.04
N ARG A 2 7.65 7.94 -0.71
CA ARG A 2 6.86 8.73 -1.68
C ARG A 2 7.69 9.42 -2.78
N ARG A 3 8.78 10.09 -2.41
CA ARG A 3 9.71 10.74 -3.37
C ARG A 3 10.30 9.77 -4.39
N ARG A 4 10.62 8.53 -3.98
CA ARG A 4 11.20 7.51 -4.86
C ARG A 4 10.17 7.01 -5.88
N ILE A 5 8.93 6.80 -5.45
CA ILE A 5 7.83 6.40 -6.34
C ILE A 5 7.55 7.49 -7.37
N LEU A 6 7.43 8.75 -6.93
CA LEU A 6 7.20 9.88 -7.84
C LEU A 6 8.35 10.05 -8.85
N ALA A 7 9.60 9.82 -8.42
CA ALA A 7 10.75 9.83 -9.31
C ALA A 7 10.70 8.72 -10.38
N LEU A 8 10.27 7.51 -10.02
CA LEU A 8 10.10 6.41 -10.97
C LEU A 8 8.97 6.69 -11.97
N THR A 9 7.85 7.23 -11.50
CA THR A 9 6.75 7.67 -12.37
C THR A 9 7.22 8.75 -13.35
N ALA A 10 8.00 9.73 -12.88
CA ALA A 10 8.59 10.76 -13.74
C ALA A 10 9.59 10.16 -14.76
N GLY A 11 10.35 9.13 -14.37
CA GLY A 11 11.21 8.38 -15.27
C GLY A 11 10.44 7.70 -16.40
N LEU A 12 9.28 7.09 -16.08
CA LEU A 12 8.40 6.48 -17.07
C LEU A 12 7.82 7.53 -18.05
N SER A 13 7.50 8.74 -17.56
CA SER A 13 7.08 9.84 -18.45
C SER A 13 8.18 10.28 -19.42
N ARG A 14 9.45 10.25 -18.98
CA ARG A 14 10.61 10.58 -19.83
C ARG A 14 10.84 9.52 -20.90
N LEU A 15 10.77 8.24 -20.54
CA LEU A 15 10.89 7.14 -21.50
C LEU A 15 9.80 7.23 -22.59
N ALA A 16 8.57 7.59 -22.22
CA ALA A 16 7.51 7.85 -23.19
C ALA A 16 7.83 9.05 -24.13
N ALA A 17 8.53 10.07 -23.64
CA ALA A 17 8.99 11.19 -24.48
C ALA A 17 10.12 10.76 -25.42
N ASP A 18 11.05 9.92 -24.96
CA ASP A 18 12.13 9.40 -25.81
C ASP A 18 11.57 8.53 -26.94
N LEU A 19 10.55 7.70 -26.66
CA LEU A 19 9.87 6.89 -27.69
C LEU A 19 9.20 7.72 -28.80
N ARG A 20 8.79 8.95 -28.49
CA ARG A 20 8.30 9.89 -29.50
C ARG A 20 9.41 10.28 -30.47
N ASP A 21 10.62 10.51 -29.95
CA ASP A 21 11.78 10.92 -30.74
C ASP A 21 12.32 9.76 -31.59
N TYR A 22 12.09 8.50 -31.17
CA TYR A 22 12.35 7.29 -31.96
C TYR A 22 11.31 7.00 -33.06
N GLY A 23 10.31 7.86 -33.24
CA GLY A 23 9.37 7.77 -34.37
C GLY A 23 8.15 6.88 -34.12
N MET A 24 7.79 6.61 -32.86
CA MET A 24 6.55 5.90 -32.52
C MET A 24 5.33 6.63 -33.11
N PRO A 25 4.37 5.89 -33.72
CA PRO A 25 3.20 6.50 -34.32
C PRO A 25 2.36 7.27 -33.27
N PRO A 26 1.86 8.48 -33.60
CA PRO A 26 1.07 9.31 -32.68
C PRO A 26 -0.08 8.61 -31.92
N PRO A 27 -0.87 7.70 -32.53
CA PRO A 27 -1.96 7.03 -31.80
C PRO A 27 -1.48 6.12 -30.67
N GLU A 28 -0.32 5.48 -30.80
CA GLU A 28 0.25 4.59 -29.76
C GLU A 28 0.81 5.42 -28.60
N LEU A 29 1.47 6.53 -28.93
CA LEU A 29 1.99 7.46 -27.93
C LEU A 29 0.88 8.04 -27.04
N ILE A 30 -0.27 8.39 -27.63
CA ILE A 30 -1.44 8.88 -26.88
C ILE A 30 -1.98 7.80 -25.94
N ARG A 31 -2.03 6.54 -26.38
CA ARG A 31 -2.45 5.41 -25.54
C ARG A 31 -1.49 5.19 -24.38
N LEU A 32 -0.18 5.18 -24.65
CA LEU A 32 0.86 5.03 -23.63
C LEU A 32 0.76 6.15 -22.58
N ALA A 33 0.64 7.41 -23.01
CA ALA A 33 0.47 8.54 -22.11
C ALA A 33 -0.82 8.44 -21.25
N SER A 34 -1.91 7.93 -21.84
CA SER A 34 -3.16 7.68 -21.11
C SER A 34 -3.02 6.59 -20.04
N PHE A 35 -2.38 5.47 -20.37
CA PHE A 35 -2.08 4.39 -19.41
C PHE A 35 -1.15 4.87 -18.30
N HIS A 36 -0.10 5.60 -18.66
CA HIS A 36 0.81 6.21 -17.70
C HIS A 36 0.08 7.13 -16.73
N ARG A 37 -0.76 8.05 -17.24
CA ARG A 37 -1.57 8.93 -16.39
C ARG A 37 -2.47 8.15 -15.45
N LYS A 38 -3.12 7.08 -15.94
CA LYS A 38 -3.98 6.21 -15.12
C LYS A 38 -3.17 5.56 -14.00
N LEU A 39 -2.00 5.00 -14.30
CA LEU A 39 -1.10 4.39 -13.33
C LEU A 39 -0.67 5.42 -12.25
N SER A 40 -0.23 6.61 -12.66
CA SER A 40 0.20 7.68 -11.75
C SER A 40 -0.90 8.07 -10.76
N LEU A 41 -2.13 8.26 -11.24
CA LEU A 41 -3.29 8.59 -10.41
C LEU A 41 -3.64 7.45 -9.43
N THR A 42 -3.61 6.20 -9.88
CA THR A 42 -3.87 5.05 -9.01
C THR A 42 -2.82 4.93 -7.91
N VAL A 43 -1.53 5.10 -8.25
CA VAL A 43 -0.43 5.08 -7.28
C VAL A 43 -0.56 6.21 -6.26
N GLU A 44 -0.92 7.42 -6.69
CA GLU A 44 -1.17 8.54 -5.78
C GLU A 44 -2.39 8.30 -4.87
N GLY A 45 -3.45 7.68 -5.40
CA GLY A 45 -4.59 7.26 -4.60
C GLY A 45 -4.20 6.26 -3.49
N VAL A 46 -3.39 5.26 -3.82
CA VAL A 46 -2.89 4.28 -2.84
C VAL A 46 -1.99 4.94 -1.80
N LEU A 47 -1.12 5.86 -2.20
CA LEU A 47 -0.28 6.63 -1.27
C LEU A 47 -1.12 7.50 -0.33
N THR A 48 -2.19 8.10 -0.84
CA THR A 48 -3.11 8.91 -0.04
C THR A 48 -3.82 8.07 1.02
N ILE A 49 -4.29 6.86 0.66
CA ILE A 49 -4.89 5.92 1.61
C ILE A 49 -3.87 5.50 2.67
N LYS A 50 -2.63 5.23 2.28
CA LYS A 50 -1.55 4.84 3.20
C LYS A 50 -1.18 5.96 4.19
N ASP A 51 -1.18 7.21 3.72
CA ASP A 51 -0.85 8.37 4.54
C ASP A 51 -2.02 8.80 5.44
N TYR A 52 -3.26 8.40 5.10
CA TYR A 52 -4.44 8.65 5.94
C TYR A 52 -4.41 7.75 7.17
N ARG A 53 -3.96 8.29 8.30
CA ARG A 53 -3.98 7.61 9.61
C ARG A 53 -4.91 8.32 10.59
N THR A 54 -5.56 7.55 11.44
CA THR A 54 -6.41 8.10 12.50
C THR A 54 -5.53 8.89 13.48
N PRO A 55 -5.82 10.18 13.74
CA PRO A 55 -5.04 10.98 14.67
C PRO A 55 -4.91 10.32 16.05
N GLN A 56 -3.80 10.57 16.75
CA GLN A 56 -3.53 9.93 18.04
C GLN A 56 -4.57 10.27 19.12
N GLY A 57 -5.18 11.46 19.06
CA GLY A 57 -6.20 11.92 20.02
C GLY A 57 -7.40 10.96 20.11
N PRO A 58 -8.21 10.83 19.03
CA PRO A 58 -9.32 9.88 18.98
C PRO A 58 -8.95 8.44 19.34
N ARG A 59 -7.75 7.99 18.92
CA ARG A 59 -7.23 6.66 19.26
C ARG A 59 -7.04 6.48 20.76
N SER A 60 -6.50 7.48 21.43
CA SER A 60 -6.30 7.44 22.88
C SER A 60 -7.63 7.51 23.64
N ILE A 61 -8.56 8.34 23.17
CA ILE A 61 -9.91 8.48 23.75
C ILE A 61 -10.66 7.15 23.69
N ALA A 62 -10.69 6.48 22.53
CA ALA A 62 -11.37 5.19 22.39
C ALA A 62 -10.84 4.10 23.36
N ARG A 63 -9.54 4.11 23.66
CA ARG A 63 -8.95 3.16 24.64
C ARG A 63 -9.38 3.49 26.07
N ILE A 64 -9.42 4.78 26.41
CA ILE A 64 -9.88 5.25 27.72
C ILE A 64 -11.37 4.96 27.89
N ASP A 65 -12.19 5.18 26.85
CA ASP A 65 -13.63 4.92 26.87
C ASP A 65 -13.93 3.45 27.13
N VAL A 66 -13.17 2.53 26.52
CA VAL A 66 -13.31 1.10 26.80
C VAL A 66 -12.97 0.77 28.25
N LEU A 67 -11.87 1.28 28.78
CA LEU A 67 -11.51 1.11 30.21
C LEU A 67 -12.58 1.67 31.14
N LEU A 68 -13.14 2.83 30.82
CA LEU A 68 -14.19 3.46 31.61
C LEU A 68 -15.49 2.64 31.56
N MET A 69 -15.86 2.12 30.39
CA MET A 69 -17.03 1.24 30.23
C MET A 69 -16.94 0.03 31.14
N PHE A 70 -15.77 -0.61 31.25
CA PHE A 70 -15.59 -1.72 32.18
C PHE A 70 -15.72 -1.34 33.64
N ALA A 71 -15.14 -0.20 34.04
CA ALA A 71 -15.22 0.24 35.43
C ALA A 71 -16.67 0.50 35.85
N VAL A 72 -17.47 1.13 34.96
CA VAL A 72 -18.88 1.42 35.23
C VAL A 72 -19.74 0.16 35.17
N PHE A 73 -19.59 -0.66 34.13
CA PHE A 73 -20.40 -1.88 33.98
C PHE A 73 -19.96 -3.03 34.87
N GLY A 74 -18.76 -2.99 35.46
CA GLY A 74 -18.29 -3.99 36.43
C GLY A 74 -19.23 -4.14 37.62
N VAL A 75 -19.73 -3.03 38.15
CA VAL A 75 -20.73 -3.02 39.25
C VAL A 75 -22.04 -3.67 38.79
N TYR A 76 -22.45 -3.41 37.54
CA TYR A 76 -23.64 -4.03 36.96
C TYR A 76 -23.48 -5.55 36.80
N PHE A 77 -22.32 -6.04 36.35
CA PHE A 77 -22.07 -7.48 36.21
C PHE A 77 -22.06 -8.20 37.56
N ALA A 78 -21.55 -7.56 38.61
CA ALA A 78 -21.60 -8.09 39.97
C ALA A 78 -23.05 -8.21 40.46
N TRP A 79 -23.85 -7.14 40.30
CA TRP A 79 -25.27 -7.15 40.64
C TRP A 79 -26.05 -8.22 39.85
N ALA A 80 -25.78 -8.37 38.55
CA ALA A 80 -26.43 -9.39 37.73
C ALA A 80 -26.08 -10.83 38.20
N GLY A 81 -24.86 -11.06 38.67
CA GLY A 81 -24.46 -12.34 39.26
C GLY A 81 -25.19 -12.66 40.57
N GLU A 82 -25.39 -11.66 41.42
CA GLU A 82 -26.16 -11.80 42.66
C GLU A 82 -27.63 -12.13 42.39
N GLN A 83 -28.25 -11.47 41.41
CA GLN A 83 -29.67 -11.70 41.06
C GLN A 83 -29.94 -13.12 40.54
N VAL A 84 -28.98 -13.71 39.84
CA VAL A 84 -29.08 -15.10 39.34
C VAL A 84 -28.63 -16.11 40.41
N GLY A 85 -28.08 -15.65 41.54
CA GLY A 85 -27.55 -16.50 42.60
C GLY A 85 -26.28 -17.26 42.20
N SER A 86 -25.59 -16.82 41.15
CA SER A 86 -24.39 -17.46 40.62
C SER A 86 -23.32 -16.43 40.29
N PRO A 87 -22.21 -16.37 41.05
CA PRO A 87 -21.11 -15.44 40.76
C PRO A 87 -20.41 -15.78 39.43
N ALA A 88 -20.47 -17.05 39.00
CA ALA A 88 -19.93 -17.48 37.72
C ALA A 88 -20.66 -16.79 36.54
N PHE A 89 -21.96 -16.52 36.66
CA PHE A 89 -22.72 -15.84 35.62
C PHE A 89 -22.23 -14.40 35.40
N GLY A 90 -22.03 -13.64 36.48
CA GLY A 90 -21.48 -12.28 36.42
C GLY A 90 -20.06 -12.26 35.84
N ALA A 91 -19.22 -13.24 36.19
CA ALA A 91 -17.87 -13.38 35.65
C ALA A 91 -17.86 -13.66 34.14
N VAL A 92 -18.73 -14.56 33.66
CA VAL A 92 -18.86 -14.86 32.22
C VAL A 92 -19.34 -13.64 31.43
N LEU A 93 -20.30 -12.88 31.97
CA LEU A 93 -20.76 -11.63 31.34
C LEU A 93 -19.63 -10.59 31.27
N ALA A 94 -18.85 -10.44 32.35
CA ALA A 94 -17.73 -9.51 32.38
C ALA A 94 -16.65 -9.90 31.34
N VAL A 95 -16.26 -11.17 31.28
CA VAL A 95 -15.28 -11.67 30.29
C VAL A 95 -15.82 -11.57 28.87
N GLY A 96 -17.10 -11.88 28.65
CA GLY A 96 -17.74 -11.78 27.33
C GLY A 96 -17.77 -10.35 26.83
N CYS A 97 -18.24 -9.41 27.67
CA CYS A 97 -18.17 -7.98 27.37
C CYS A 97 -16.73 -7.54 27.12
N ALA A 98 -15.78 -8.10 27.88
CA ALA A 98 -14.38 -7.77 27.71
C ALA A 98 -13.82 -8.11 26.36
N GLN A 99 -14.12 -9.32 25.93
CA GLN A 99 -13.69 -9.83 24.65
C GLN A 99 -14.33 -9.03 23.52
N VAL A 100 -15.61 -8.66 23.63
CA VAL A 100 -16.28 -7.83 22.61
C VAL A 100 -15.64 -6.46 22.50
N LEU A 101 -15.45 -5.73 23.60
CA LEU A 101 -14.85 -4.39 23.54
C LEU A 101 -13.39 -4.43 23.09
N GLY A 102 -12.62 -5.41 23.59
CA GLY A 102 -11.23 -5.62 23.20
C GLY A 102 -11.08 -5.93 21.71
N THR A 103 -11.93 -6.80 21.17
CA THR A 103 -11.87 -7.15 19.75
C THR A 103 -12.25 -5.98 18.85
N VAL A 104 -13.25 -5.16 19.21
CA VAL A 104 -13.62 -3.96 18.44
C VAL A 104 -12.46 -2.98 18.32
N VAL A 105 -11.74 -2.70 19.42
CA VAL A 105 -10.57 -1.81 19.39
C VAL A 105 -9.45 -2.38 18.53
N GLN A 106 -9.22 -3.70 18.63
CA GLN A 106 -8.18 -4.37 17.87
C GLN A 106 -8.49 -4.41 16.37
N ILE A 107 -9.74 -4.68 15.98
CA ILE A 107 -10.19 -4.64 14.59
C ILE A 107 -10.03 -3.23 14.02
N GLY A 108 -10.42 -2.20 14.76
CA GLY A 108 -10.23 -0.80 14.34
C GLY A 108 -8.75 -0.45 14.12
N ALA A 109 -7.85 -0.98 14.94
CA ALA A 109 -6.41 -0.81 14.75
C ALA A 109 -5.86 -1.60 13.55
N GLN A 110 -6.39 -2.78 13.26
CA GLN A 110 -6.00 -3.59 12.11
C GLN A 110 -6.50 -3.00 10.78
N LEU A 111 -7.69 -2.39 10.78
CA LEU A 111 -8.29 -1.75 9.60
C LEU A 111 -7.64 -0.39 9.26
N GLU A 112 -6.90 0.21 10.19
CA GLU A 112 -6.22 1.49 9.94
C GLU A 112 -5.13 1.38 8.87
N ASP A 113 -4.37 0.28 8.85
CA ASP A 113 -3.29 0.08 7.88
C ASP A 113 -3.49 -1.25 7.13
N PRO A 114 -4.18 -1.23 5.97
CA PRO A 114 -4.45 -2.43 5.19
C PRO A 114 -3.20 -3.01 4.51
N PHE A 115 -2.08 -2.28 4.49
CA PHE A 115 -0.86 -2.66 3.76
C PHE A 115 0.27 -3.18 4.66
N ASN A 116 0.03 -3.29 5.97
CA ASN A 116 1.06 -3.69 6.93
C ASN A 116 1.29 -5.22 6.97
N ALA A 117 1.87 -5.76 5.89
CA ALA A 117 2.14 -7.19 5.69
C ALA A 117 2.92 -7.80 6.87
N GLY A 118 2.19 -8.47 7.78
CA GLY A 118 2.77 -9.18 8.92
C GLY A 118 1.96 -9.08 10.22
N THR A 119 0.99 -8.15 10.29
CA THR A 119 0.20 -7.95 11.52
C THR A 119 -1.17 -8.63 11.47
N SER A 120 -1.74 -8.87 10.29
CA SER A 120 -3.03 -9.54 10.14
C SER A 120 -3.08 -10.44 8.89
N ARG A 121 -3.90 -11.50 8.94
CA ARG A 121 -4.12 -12.41 7.81
C ARG A 121 -4.98 -11.79 6.71
N ASP A 122 -5.75 -10.76 7.03
CA ASP A 122 -6.74 -10.13 6.14
C ASP A 122 -6.21 -8.87 5.45
N GLN A 123 -4.89 -8.79 5.27
CA GLN A 123 -4.23 -7.62 4.69
C GLN A 123 -3.99 -7.78 3.20
N ILE A 124 -3.87 -6.63 2.52
CA ILE A 124 -3.53 -6.60 1.10
C ILE A 124 -2.03 -6.90 0.96
N ASN A 125 -1.72 -8.05 0.36
CA ASN A 125 -0.34 -8.44 0.10
C ASN A 125 0.15 -7.84 -1.21
N VAL A 126 0.54 -6.57 -1.16
CA VAL A 126 1.06 -5.82 -2.31
C VAL A 126 2.25 -6.52 -2.96
N VAL A 127 3.11 -7.20 -2.18
CA VAL A 127 4.28 -7.91 -2.73
C VAL A 127 3.85 -9.09 -3.59
N ARG A 128 2.88 -9.88 -3.11
CA ARG A 128 2.31 -10.98 -3.90
C ARG A 128 1.68 -10.45 -5.18
N ASP A 129 0.80 -9.45 -5.06
CA ASP A 129 0.03 -8.96 -6.19
C ASP A 129 0.93 -8.29 -7.25
N VAL A 130 1.99 -7.58 -6.84
CA VAL A 130 3.00 -7.02 -7.77
C VAL A 130 3.83 -8.12 -8.42
N ASN A 131 4.23 -9.16 -7.67
CA ASN A 131 4.96 -10.28 -8.25
C ASN A 131 4.13 -11.07 -9.26
N GLU A 132 2.82 -11.18 -9.07
CA GLU A 132 1.90 -11.77 -10.06
C GLU A 132 1.87 -10.94 -11.35
N VAL A 133 1.83 -9.60 -11.24
CA VAL A 133 1.90 -8.71 -12.40
C VAL A 133 3.25 -8.81 -13.11
N ILE A 134 4.36 -8.85 -12.38
CA ILE A 134 5.71 -9.00 -12.97
C ILE A 134 5.78 -10.31 -13.75
N ARG A 135 5.32 -11.41 -13.16
CA ARG A 135 5.29 -12.72 -13.84
C ARG A 135 4.40 -12.73 -15.07
N ALA A 136 3.25 -12.04 -15.03
CA ALA A 136 2.39 -11.92 -16.21
C ALA A 136 3.11 -11.16 -17.33
N ILE A 137 3.79 -10.07 -17.02
CA ILE A 137 4.59 -9.30 -18.00
C ILE A 137 5.75 -10.13 -18.56
N GLU A 138 6.44 -10.89 -17.72
CA GLU A 138 7.54 -11.78 -18.15
C GLU A 138 7.04 -12.89 -19.08
N ASN A 139 5.90 -13.51 -18.74
CA ASN A 139 5.31 -14.58 -19.56
C ASN A 139 4.76 -14.05 -20.90
N ASP A 140 4.10 -12.90 -20.92
CA ASP A 140 3.62 -12.26 -22.15
C ASP A 140 4.81 -11.86 -23.04
N GLY A 141 5.93 -11.45 -22.43
CA GLY A 141 7.18 -11.15 -23.13
C GLY A 141 7.83 -12.37 -23.79
N GLU A 142 7.65 -13.59 -23.26
CA GLU A 142 8.13 -14.82 -23.88
C GLU A 142 7.27 -15.27 -25.07
N GLU A 143 5.95 -15.03 -25.06
CA GLU A 143 5.08 -15.30 -26.22
C GLU A 143 5.37 -14.35 -27.40
N ASP A 144 5.63 -13.06 -27.13
CA ASP A 144 5.98 -12.07 -28.17
C ASP A 144 7.46 -12.13 -28.60
N ALA A 145 8.39 -12.63 -27.76
CA ALA A 145 9.78 -12.86 -28.17
C ALA A 145 9.94 -13.97 -29.21
N ALA A 146 8.96 -14.89 -29.32
CA ALA A 146 8.87 -15.84 -30.43
C ALA A 146 8.47 -15.16 -31.77
N VAL A 147 7.97 -13.91 -31.72
CA VAL A 147 7.61 -13.09 -32.86
C VAL A 147 8.41 -11.78 -32.85
N HIS A 148 9.71 -11.92 -33.10
CA HIS A 148 10.54 -10.94 -33.81
C HIS A 148 10.85 -9.61 -33.08
N ILE A 149 11.75 -9.63 -32.08
CA ILE A 149 12.58 -8.46 -31.75
C ILE A 149 14.03 -8.92 -31.50
N ASP A 150 14.95 -8.35 -32.27
CA ASP A 150 16.40 -8.54 -32.17
C ASP A 150 16.90 -7.87 -30.86
N THR A 151 17.06 -8.68 -29.81
CA THR A 151 17.27 -8.26 -28.40
C THR A 151 18.59 -7.51 -28.15
N GLY A 152 19.50 -7.50 -29.12
CA GLY A 152 20.83 -6.88 -28.96
C GLY A 152 20.82 -5.35 -28.90
N LEU A 153 19.81 -4.68 -29.45
CA LEU A 153 19.80 -3.21 -29.57
C LEU A 153 19.28 -2.51 -28.29
N VAL A 154 18.45 -3.21 -27.52
CA VAL A 154 17.88 -2.69 -26.26
C VAL A 154 18.90 -2.77 -25.12
N GLU A 155 19.74 -3.82 -25.11
CA GLU A 155 20.80 -4.00 -24.11
C GLU A 155 21.91 -2.94 -24.28
N GLU A 156 22.29 -2.63 -25.52
CA GLU A 156 23.33 -1.62 -25.84
C GLU A 156 22.89 -0.19 -25.45
N LEU A 157 21.60 0.13 -25.61
CA LEU A 157 21.00 1.42 -25.20
C LEU A 157 20.85 1.57 -23.68
N PHE A 158 20.60 0.47 -22.97
CA PHE A 158 20.47 0.47 -21.53
C PHE A 158 21.83 0.64 -20.83
N GLU A 159 22.89 -0.01 -21.33
CA GLU A 159 24.24 0.15 -20.80
C GLU A 159 24.86 1.52 -21.09
N THR A 160 24.64 2.08 -22.28
CA THR A 160 25.15 3.43 -22.62
C THR A 160 24.47 4.55 -21.84
N THR A 161 23.19 4.40 -21.49
CA THR A 161 22.44 5.41 -20.73
C THR A 161 22.83 5.41 -19.24
N ILE A 162 23.05 4.24 -18.64
CA ILE A 162 23.49 4.13 -17.23
C ILE A 162 24.97 4.54 -17.08
N SER A 163 25.84 4.21 -18.05
CA SER A 163 27.26 4.57 -18.01
C SER A 163 27.51 6.08 -18.14
N ARG A 164 26.66 6.82 -18.88
CA ARG A 164 26.74 8.28 -18.99
C ARG A 164 26.40 9.03 -17.70
N ASP A 165 25.50 8.50 -16.89
CA ASP A 165 25.01 9.18 -15.69
C ASP A 165 25.98 9.04 -14.49
N ILE A 166 26.77 7.97 -14.44
CA ILE A 166 27.80 7.78 -13.39
C ILE A 166 29.03 8.68 -13.66
N SER A 167 29.35 8.96 -14.93
CA SER A 167 30.48 9.82 -15.32
C SER A 167 30.16 11.33 -15.28
N GLY A 168 28.87 11.71 -15.32
CA GLY A 168 28.40 13.10 -15.40
C GLY A 168 28.28 13.85 -14.07
N THR A 169 28.53 13.22 -12.92
CA THR A 169 28.32 13.85 -11.58
C THR A 169 29.50 14.74 -11.15
N HIS A 170 30.14 15.43 -12.09
CA HIS A 170 31.03 16.56 -11.82
C HIS A 170 30.87 17.60 -12.95
N LEU A 171 29.89 18.50 -12.84
CA LEU A 171 30.12 19.94 -13.00
C LEU A 171 28.82 20.76 -12.82
N MET A 172 28.96 21.81 -12.00
CA MET A 172 28.29 23.12 -12.10
C MET A 172 26.84 23.25 -11.58
N LEU A 173 26.77 23.59 -10.28
CA LEU A 173 25.77 24.52 -9.76
C LEU A 173 26.03 25.93 -10.34
N PRO A 174 25.06 26.62 -10.95
CA PRO A 174 25.15 28.06 -11.12
C PRO A 174 24.64 28.77 -9.85
N LYS A 175 25.35 29.85 -9.52
CA LYS A 175 25.06 30.83 -8.47
C LYS A 175 23.82 31.65 -8.78
#